data_AF-A0A970YI03-F1
#
_entry.id   AF-A0A970YI03-F1
#
_cell.length_a   1.000
_cell.length_b   1.000
_cell.length_c   1.000
_cell.angle_alpha   90.00
_cell.angle_beta   90.00
_cell.angle_gamma   90.00
#
_symmetry.space_group_name_H-M   'P 1'
#
loop_
_entity.id
_entity.type
_entity.pdbx_description
1 polymer ?
#
loop_
_entity_poly.entity_id
_entity_poly.type
_entity_poly.pdbx_seq_one_letter_code
_entity_poly.pdbx_strand_id
1 'polypeptide(L)'
;MPKSRGARYLFLTLAFALLLAMSAFSQEFAANEPRQIVLTWQSDPTTTMTVTWRTDIEGERSIAFFSTNKDLDIDEYESKEAETYTFEETEAWLHTLELTNLVPGETYWVVLQTDDGTSDKFCFRTAPDNPSDIKFIVGSDAQHLRSQMSVIREVHRKAAEEDPDFFVYSGDFVNAELSDYEWDLFFDLWHELMITDEGRRIPIIPALGNHEVVAGYGGSIEAAVFYFNRFKMPAPYTYHVINYGPELTIISLDSGHASPVDGEQVTWLEKTLQENQDSTWKLAHSHDGGWWGSGEVPTKVRCLWVPLFEKYGVDVVHSGHIHSYIKTWPITGISDLAAEIDNMIEEGLERAGENYEQGKNYAPPLQPNLLKLSRGSWEELDFDSLSAGLREL
;
A
#
# COMPACT_ATOMS: atom_id res chain seq x y z
N MET A 1 43.65 35.78 -49.58
CA MET A 1 43.77 34.88 -48.40
C MET A 1 42.40 34.32 -48.06
N PRO A 2 42.06 33.07 -48.42
CA PRO A 2 40.80 32.48 -48.00
C PRO A 2 40.96 31.93 -46.57
N LYS A 3 40.25 32.53 -45.61
CA LYS A 3 40.25 32.11 -44.20
C LYS A 3 39.51 30.78 -44.04
N SER A 4 40.28 29.77 -43.63
CA SER A 4 39.97 28.49 -42.99
C SER A 4 38.50 28.15 -42.65
N ARG A 5 37.67 27.86 -43.67
CA ARG A 5 36.36 27.20 -43.44
C ARG A 5 36.55 25.80 -42.82
N GLY A 6 37.61 25.08 -43.19
CA GLY A 6 37.88 23.73 -42.68
C GLY A 6 38.09 23.65 -41.15
N ALA A 7 38.69 24.67 -40.54
CA ALA A 7 38.93 24.69 -39.09
C ALA A 7 37.63 24.83 -38.28
N ARG A 8 36.63 25.56 -38.80
CA ARG A 8 35.32 25.69 -38.14
C ARG A 8 34.50 24.40 -38.20
N TYR A 9 34.53 23.69 -39.33
CA TYR A 9 33.84 22.40 -39.45
C TYR A 9 34.46 21.34 -38.55
N LEU A 10 35.81 21.29 -38.46
CA LEU A 10 36.52 20.38 -37.58
C LEU A 10 36.23 20.65 -36.09
N PHE A 11 36.13 21.91 -35.68
CA PHE A 11 35.79 22.28 -34.30
C PHE A 11 34.35 21.90 -33.93
N LEU A 12 33.39 22.06 -34.86
CA LEU A 12 31.99 21.69 -34.65
C LEU A 12 31.80 20.17 -34.58
N THR A 13 32.50 19.38 -35.40
CA THR A 13 32.45 17.92 -35.30
C THR A 13 33.13 17.39 -34.05
N LEU A 14 34.25 17.97 -33.62
CA LEU A 14 34.88 17.61 -32.33
C LEU A 14 33.99 17.98 -31.14
N ALA A 15 33.35 19.16 -31.14
CA ALA A 15 32.42 19.55 -30.08
C ALA A 15 31.17 18.65 -30.03
N PHE A 16 30.64 18.25 -31.18
CA PHE A 16 29.49 17.34 -31.27
C PHE A 16 29.86 15.90 -30.86
N ALA A 17 31.05 15.42 -31.24
CA ALA A 17 31.56 14.13 -30.79
C ALA A 17 31.87 14.13 -29.28
N LEU A 18 32.35 15.25 -28.73
CA LEU A 18 32.56 15.40 -27.29
C LEU A 18 31.23 15.43 -26.52
N LEU A 19 30.20 16.09 -27.07
CA LEU A 19 28.84 16.08 -26.51
C LEU A 19 28.21 14.68 -26.53
N LEU A 20 28.37 13.94 -27.64
CA LEU A 20 27.93 12.54 -27.74
C LEU A 20 28.70 11.62 -26.81
N ALA A 21 30.02 11.83 -26.66
CA ALA A 21 30.84 11.08 -25.73
C ALA A 21 30.48 11.41 -24.27
N MET A 22 30.23 12.68 -23.95
CA MET A 22 29.77 13.09 -22.61
C MET A 22 28.37 12.57 -22.30
N SER A 23 27.44 12.52 -23.27
CA SER A 23 26.13 11.90 -23.07
C SER A 23 26.22 10.39 -22.90
N ALA A 24 27.09 9.71 -23.67
CA ALA A 24 27.31 8.27 -23.54
C ALA A 24 28.00 7.92 -22.21
N PHE A 25 28.99 8.70 -21.77
CA PHE A 25 29.65 8.52 -20.47
C PHE A 25 28.71 8.84 -19.29
N SER A 26 27.80 9.81 -19.41
CA SER A 26 26.78 10.05 -18.38
C SER A 26 25.75 8.93 -18.31
N GLN A 27 25.49 8.24 -19.42
CA GLN A 27 24.54 7.14 -19.48
C GLN A 27 25.12 5.83 -18.93
N GLU A 28 26.44 5.61 -19.10
CA GLU A 28 27.17 4.48 -18.52
C GLU A 28 27.32 4.57 -16.99
N PHE A 29 27.43 5.79 -16.42
CA PHE A 29 27.46 5.99 -14.97
C PHE A 29 26.08 5.99 -14.30
N ALA A 30 25.01 6.27 -15.04
CA ALA A 30 23.65 6.30 -14.49
C ALA A 30 22.96 4.92 -14.46
N ALA A 31 23.58 3.87 -15.03
CA ALA A 31 22.92 2.60 -15.29
C ALA A 31 23.07 1.53 -14.18
N ASN A 32 23.79 1.81 -13.09
CA ASN A 32 24.31 0.73 -12.23
C ASN A 32 24.11 0.93 -10.72
N GLU A 33 23.47 2.01 -10.26
CA GLU A 33 23.22 2.23 -8.83
C GLU A 33 21.89 1.62 -8.38
N PRO A 34 21.79 1.09 -7.14
CA PRO A 34 20.52 0.67 -6.54
C PRO A 34 19.47 1.79 -6.62
N ARG A 35 18.37 1.53 -7.31
CA ARG A 35 17.28 2.49 -7.51
C ARG A 35 15.96 2.01 -6.93
N GLN A 36 14.93 2.85 -7.01
CA GLN A 36 13.58 2.53 -6.54
C GLN A 36 13.55 2.03 -5.08
N ILE A 37 14.20 2.79 -4.18
CA ILE A 37 14.38 2.42 -2.78
C ILE A 37 13.07 2.76 -2.06
N VAL A 38 12.44 1.75 -1.50
CA VAL A 38 11.16 1.83 -0.80
C VAL A 38 11.33 1.30 0.61
N LEU A 39 10.74 2.00 1.57
CA LEU A 39 10.74 1.63 2.97
C LEU A 39 9.33 1.24 3.41
N THR A 40 9.19 0.06 3.99
CA THR A 40 7.93 -0.47 4.56
C THR A 40 8.21 -1.17 5.89
N TRP A 41 7.17 -1.74 6.50
CA TRP A 41 7.30 -2.55 7.71
C TRP A 41 6.59 -3.89 7.54
N GLN A 42 7.26 -4.98 7.90
CA GLN A 42 6.66 -6.32 8.05
C GLN A 42 6.43 -6.66 9.53
N SER A 43 7.23 -6.04 10.41
CA SER A 43 7.19 -6.18 11.87
C SER A 43 7.11 -4.81 12.56
N ASP A 44 7.32 -4.78 13.87
CA ASP A 44 7.20 -3.58 14.71
C ASP A 44 8.09 -2.40 14.23
N PRO A 45 7.49 -1.27 13.81
CA PRO A 45 8.21 -0.08 13.35
C PRO A 45 9.20 0.54 14.34
N THR A 46 9.08 0.22 15.64
CA THR A 46 9.99 0.73 16.67
C THR A 46 11.37 0.09 16.61
N THR A 47 11.46 -1.15 16.10
CA THR A 47 12.70 -1.92 16.11
C THR A 47 13.04 -2.53 14.76
N THR A 48 12.23 -2.29 13.73
CA THR A 48 12.49 -2.79 12.37
C THR A 48 12.29 -1.74 11.27
N MET A 49 12.90 -2.02 10.13
CA MET A 49 12.68 -1.32 8.87
C MET A 49 12.91 -2.28 7.71
N THR A 50 11.94 -2.42 6.81
CA THR A 50 12.11 -3.19 5.58
C THR A 50 12.57 -2.25 4.47
N VAL A 51 13.65 -2.63 3.79
CA VAL A 51 14.23 -1.89 2.67
C VAL A 51 14.12 -2.76 1.43
N THR A 52 13.41 -2.27 0.42
CA THR A 52 13.32 -2.89 -0.90
C THR A 52 13.95 -1.96 -1.94
N TRP A 53 14.77 -2.49 -2.84
CA TRP A 53 15.34 -1.74 -3.96
C TRP A 53 15.43 -2.60 -5.21
N ARG A 54 15.77 -1.96 -6.33
CA ARG A 54 15.84 -2.56 -7.65
C ARG A 54 17.22 -2.35 -8.30
N THR A 55 17.67 -3.36 -9.03
CA THR A 55 18.75 -3.28 -10.02
C THR A 55 18.24 -3.74 -11.40
N ASP A 56 19.00 -3.39 -12.45
CA ASP A 56 18.70 -3.82 -13.82
C ASP A 56 19.35 -5.17 -14.19
N ILE A 57 20.19 -5.75 -13.32
CA ILE A 57 20.80 -7.07 -13.51
C ILE A 57 20.77 -7.89 -12.22
N GLU A 58 20.94 -9.21 -12.36
CA GLU A 58 20.79 -10.19 -11.27
C GLU A 58 21.62 -9.87 -10.03
N GLY A 59 22.91 -9.65 -10.22
CA GLY A 59 23.85 -9.52 -9.11
C GLY A 59 23.91 -10.79 -8.24
N GLU A 60 25.11 -11.19 -7.84
CA GLU A 60 25.31 -12.21 -6.80
C GLU A 60 25.30 -11.61 -5.38
N ARG A 61 25.59 -10.31 -5.23
CA ARG A 61 25.73 -9.63 -3.95
C ARG A 61 24.87 -8.38 -3.86
N SER A 62 24.06 -8.31 -2.81
CA SER A 62 23.22 -7.15 -2.50
C SER A 62 23.16 -6.95 -0.98
N ILE A 63 23.81 -5.90 -0.47
CA ILE A 63 24.03 -5.70 0.98
C ILE A 63 23.64 -4.28 1.38
N ALA A 64 22.92 -4.14 2.49
CA ALA A 64 22.78 -2.86 3.19
C ALA A 64 23.81 -2.74 4.30
N PHE A 65 24.53 -1.61 4.31
CA PHE A 65 25.35 -1.16 5.42
C PHE A 65 24.59 -0.08 6.18
N PHE A 66 24.48 -0.20 7.51
CA PHE A 66 23.72 0.74 8.33
C PHE A 66 24.40 1.11 9.66
N SER A 67 24.22 2.35 10.11
CA SER A 67 24.75 2.84 11.39
C SER A 67 23.97 4.06 11.88
N THR A 68 23.92 4.27 13.20
CA THR A 68 23.38 5.49 13.81
C THR A 68 24.37 6.66 13.73
N ASN A 69 25.66 6.38 13.49
CA ASN A 69 26.70 7.40 13.33
C ASN A 69 27.05 7.61 11.85
N LYS A 70 26.60 8.73 11.29
CA LYS A 70 26.78 9.09 9.87
C LYS A 70 28.24 9.33 9.45
N ASP A 71 29.10 9.65 10.41
CA ASP A 71 30.47 10.11 10.19
C ASP A 71 31.49 8.95 10.20
N LEU A 72 31.03 7.71 10.46
CA LEU A 72 31.88 6.52 10.36
C LEU A 72 32.15 6.16 8.88
N ASP A 73 33.27 5.48 8.66
CA ASP A 73 33.54 4.84 7.38
C ASP A 73 32.60 3.64 7.19
N ILE A 74 32.23 3.33 5.95
CA ILE A 74 31.26 2.26 5.63
C ILE A 74 31.71 0.88 6.15
N ASP A 75 33.02 0.63 6.25
CA ASP A 75 33.59 -0.62 6.75
C ASP A 75 33.34 -0.81 8.27
N GLU A 76 32.93 0.24 8.97
CA GLU A 76 32.57 0.21 10.40
C GLU A 76 31.04 0.09 10.62
N TYR A 77 30.24 0.14 9.56
CA TYR A 77 28.79 -0.02 9.65
C TYR A 77 28.43 -1.49 9.91
N GLU A 78 27.29 -1.71 10.55
CA GLU A 78 26.66 -3.04 10.54
C GLU A 78 26.22 -3.37 9.11
N SER A 79 26.16 -4.65 8.75
CA SER A 79 25.72 -5.05 7.42
C SER A 79 24.75 -6.22 7.43
N LYS A 80 23.85 -6.23 6.45
CA LYS A 80 22.89 -7.30 6.22
C LYS A 80 22.72 -7.55 4.72
N GLU A 81 22.80 -8.80 4.33
CA GLU A 81 22.55 -9.25 2.96
C GLU A 81 21.05 -9.33 2.67
N ALA A 82 20.66 -8.91 1.47
CA ALA A 82 19.29 -8.96 1.00
C ALA A 82 18.97 -10.28 0.30
N GLU A 83 17.69 -10.66 0.39
CA GLU A 83 17.12 -11.63 -0.53
C GLU A 83 16.96 -10.97 -1.90
N THR A 84 17.44 -11.65 -2.94
CA THR A 84 17.38 -11.18 -4.34
C THR A 84 16.47 -12.09 -5.14
N TYR A 85 15.54 -11.52 -5.91
CA TYR A 85 14.61 -12.28 -6.74
C TYR A 85 14.11 -11.45 -7.93
N THR A 86 13.50 -12.14 -8.89
CA THR A 86 12.79 -11.59 -10.05
C THR A 86 11.49 -12.38 -10.28
N PHE A 87 10.62 -11.92 -11.16
CA PHE A 87 9.33 -12.56 -11.48
C PHE A 87 8.96 -12.34 -12.95
N GLU A 88 7.99 -13.12 -13.46
CA GLU A 88 7.73 -13.28 -14.90
C GLU A 88 7.45 -11.96 -15.65
N GLU A 89 6.81 -10.99 -14.99
CA GLU A 89 6.39 -9.75 -15.60
C GLU A 89 7.45 -8.64 -15.66
N THR A 90 8.66 -8.88 -15.11
CA THR A 90 9.75 -7.89 -15.11
C THR A 90 11.11 -8.52 -15.43
N GLU A 91 11.98 -7.77 -16.11
CA GLU A 91 13.39 -8.15 -16.27
C GLU A 91 14.26 -7.59 -15.13
N ALA A 92 13.66 -6.81 -14.24
CA ALA A 92 14.35 -6.21 -13.11
C ALA A 92 14.61 -7.22 -11.99
N TRP A 93 15.60 -6.91 -11.18
CA TRP A 93 15.90 -7.66 -9.96
C TRP A 93 15.54 -6.83 -8.74
N LEU A 94 14.82 -7.45 -7.83
CA LEU A 94 14.42 -6.86 -6.57
C LEU A 94 15.26 -7.44 -5.44
N HIS A 95 15.63 -6.56 -4.52
CA HIS A 95 16.36 -6.92 -3.33
C HIS A 95 15.61 -6.42 -2.12
N THR A 96 15.43 -7.29 -1.13
CA THR A 96 14.70 -6.95 0.09
C THR A 96 15.42 -7.46 1.32
N LEU A 97 15.38 -6.68 2.38
CA LEU A 97 15.75 -7.13 3.72
C LEU A 97 14.94 -6.40 4.77
N GLU A 98 14.79 -7.03 5.93
CA GLU A 98 14.27 -6.38 7.12
C GLU A 98 15.41 -6.18 8.12
N LEU A 99 15.76 -4.93 8.41
CA LEU A 99 16.66 -4.61 9.51
C LEU A 99 15.90 -4.80 10.83
N THR A 100 16.50 -5.47 11.81
CA THR A 100 15.84 -5.82 13.09
C THR A 100 16.74 -5.48 14.27
N ASN A 101 16.17 -5.49 15.49
CA ASN A 101 16.84 -5.08 16.72
C ASN A 101 17.37 -3.64 16.67
N LEU A 102 16.69 -2.78 15.90
CA LEU A 102 17.01 -1.36 15.82
C LEU A 102 16.59 -0.65 17.12
N VAL A 103 17.24 0.46 17.43
CA VAL A 103 16.90 1.29 18.57
C VAL A 103 15.67 2.16 18.23
N PRO A 104 14.64 2.20 19.08
CA PRO A 104 13.46 3.04 18.87
C PRO A 104 13.77 4.54 18.80
N GLY A 105 13.12 5.25 17.87
CA GLY A 105 13.24 6.70 17.70
C GLY A 105 14.58 7.19 17.14
N GLU A 106 15.42 6.28 16.64
CA GLU A 106 16.79 6.58 16.22
C GLU A 106 16.90 6.72 14.71
N THR A 107 17.85 7.55 14.25
CA THR A 107 18.11 7.72 12.81
C THR A 107 19.24 6.79 12.38
N TYR A 108 18.96 5.96 11.38
CA TYR A 108 19.94 5.06 10.78
C TYR A 108 20.33 5.55 9.38
N TRP A 109 21.63 5.71 9.17
CA TRP A 109 22.24 6.03 7.89
C TRP A 109 22.56 4.74 7.15
N VAL A 110 22.19 4.68 5.88
CA VAL A 110 22.24 3.48 5.06
C VAL A 110 22.98 3.75 3.77
N VAL A 111 23.79 2.78 3.35
CA VAL A 111 24.36 2.68 2.01
C VAL A 111 24.08 1.28 1.48
N LEU A 112 23.53 1.19 0.27
CA LEU A 112 23.29 -0.08 -0.40
C LEU A 112 24.45 -0.35 -1.36
N GLN A 113 25.01 -1.55 -1.30
CA GLN A 113 26.04 -2.01 -2.21
C GLN A 113 25.55 -3.24 -2.97
N THR A 114 25.55 -3.14 -4.29
CA THR A 114 25.31 -4.25 -5.21
C THR A 114 26.58 -4.53 -6.01
N ASP A 115 26.59 -5.54 -6.86
CA ASP A 115 27.73 -5.81 -7.75
C ASP A 115 27.99 -4.68 -8.74
N ASP A 116 26.94 -3.94 -9.10
CA ASP A 116 27.00 -2.92 -10.15
C ASP A 116 27.32 -1.52 -9.62
N GLY A 117 27.05 -1.28 -8.34
CA GLY A 117 27.22 0.05 -7.79
C GLY A 117 26.93 0.17 -6.31
N THR A 118 26.94 1.43 -5.87
CA THR A 118 26.68 1.79 -4.48
C THR A 118 25.70 2.95 -4.50
N SER A 119 24.65 2.88 -3.69
CA SER A 119 23.67 3.97 -3.61
C SER A 119 24.30 5.21 -2.98
N ASP A 120 23.70 6.37 -3.23
CA ASP A 120 23.88 7.50 -2.34
C ASP A 120 23.55 7.12 -0.89
N LYS A 121 24.23 7.76 0.06
CA LYS A 121 23.95 7.61 1.49
C LYS A 121 22.61 8.28 1.79
N PHE A 122 21.66 7.52 2.33
CA PHE A 122 20.36 8.03 2.81
C PHE A 122 20.15 7.66 4.27
N CYS A 123 19.05 8.09 4.88
CA CYS A 123 18.69 7.65 6.22
C CYS A 123 17.19 7.35 6.35
N PHE A 124 16.84 6.68 7.43
CA PHE A 124 15.47 6.51 7.91
C PHE A 124 15.43 6.68 9.43
N ARG A 125 14.23 6.85 10.00
CA ARG A 125 14.01 6.94 11.44
C ARG A 125 13.06 5.83 11.89
N THR A 126 13.44 5.06 12.90
CA THR A 126 12.54 4.09 13.54
C THR A 126 11.45 4.82 14.34
N ALA A 127 10.29 4.19 14.50
CA ALA A 127 9.27 4.74 15.39
C ALA A 127 9.82 4.82 16.82
N PRO A 128 9.51 5.88 17.59
CA PRO A 128 9.85 5.92 19.01
C PRO A 128 8.92 5.01 19.82
N ASP A 129 9.40 4.49 20.95
CA ASP A 129 8.58 3.69 21.88
C ASP A 129 7.39 4.48 22.46
N ASN A 130 7.55 5.79 22.58
CA ASN A 130 6.55 6.70 23.12
C ASN A 130 6.55 7.99 22.27
N PRO A 131 5.91 7.97 21.09
CA PRO A 131 5.84 9.14 20.23
C PRO A 131 5.08 10.27 20.94
N SER A 132 5.68 11.47 20.97
CA SER A 132 5.02 12.68 21.49
C SER A 132 4.40 13.54 20.39
N ASP A 133 4.79 13.29 19.14
CA ASP A 133 4.26 13.89 17.93
C ASP A 133 4.39 12.84 16.82
N ILE A 134 3.34 12.67 16.01
CA ILE A 134 3.32 11.78 14.85
C ILE A 134 2.75 12.58 13.69
N LYS A 135 3.54 12.71 12.62
CA LYS A 135 3.11 13.40 11.40
C LYS A 135 3.07 12.39 10.26
N PHE A 136 1.94 12.28 9.60
CA PHE A 136 1.80 11.43 8.43
C PHE A 136 0.98 12.12 7.35
N ILE A 137 1.17 11.66 6.12
CA ILE A 137 0.37 12.09 4.97
C ILE A 137 -0.53 10.93 4.55
N VAL A 138 -1.75 11.23 4.11
CA VAL A 138 -2.64 10.29 3.43
C VAL A 138 -2.78 10.70 1.96
N GLY A 139 -2.85 9.72 1.07
CA GLY A 139 -3.06 9.95 -0.36
C GLY A 139 -3.37 8.66 -1.10
N SER A 140 -3.70 8.78 -2.38
CA SER A 140 -4.08 7.66 -3.26
C SER A 140 -4.13 8.14 -4.72
N ASP A 141 -4.39 7.21 -5.64
CA ASP A 141 -4.80 7.51 -7.02
C ASP A 141 -3.80 8.42 -7.75
N ALA A 142 -2.49 8.11 -7.64
CA ALA A 142 -1.47 8.90 -8.35
C ALA A 142 -1.79 8.81 -9.82
N GLN A 143 -1.87 7.56 -10.31
CA GLN A 143 -2.26 7.12 -11.65
C GLN A 143 -1.79 8.05 -12.76
N HIS A 144 -2.21 7.83 -13.99
CA HIS A 144 -1.97 8.76 -15.10
C HIS A 144 -0.53 9.34 -15.15
N LEU A 145 0.49 8.54 -14.77
CA LEU A 145 1.79 9.06 -14.30
C LEU A 145 2.50 9.84 -15.40
N ARG A 146 2.25 9.44 -16.65
CA ARG A 146 2.75 10.11 -17.85
C ARG A 146 2.05 11.44 -18.12
N SER A 147 0.72 11.51 -18.00
CA SER A 147 -0.05 12.70 -18.38
C SER A 147 -0.14 13.74 -17.26
N GLN A 148 0.00 13.32 -15.99
CA GLN A 148 -0.07 14.18 -14.80
C GLN A 148 1.28 14.34 -14.09
N MET A 149 2.38 13.91 -14.71
CA MET A 149 3.74 13.91 -14.17
C MET A 149 4.09 15.17 -13.37
N SER A 150 3.85 16.36 -13.91
CA SER A 150 4.21 17.62 -13.24
C SER A 150 3.45 17.83 -11.93
N VAL A 151 2.17 17.47 -11.90
CA VAL A 151 1.30 17.59 -10.73
C VAL A 151 1.72 16.57 -9.68
N ILE A 152 1.90 15.31 -10.08
CA ILE A 152 2.35 14.24 -9.17
C ILE A 152 3.67 14.61 -8.52
N ARG A 153 4.62 15.12 -9.31
CA ARG A 153 5.93 15.56 -8.80
C ARG A 153 5.79 16.71 -7.80
N GLU A 154 4.92 17.67 -8.06
CA GLU A 154 4.66 18.79 -7.14
C GLU A 154 4.02 18.29 -5.84
N VAL A 155 3.05 17.38 -5.91
CA VAL A 155 2.39 16.79 -4.73
C VAL A 155 3.40 16.00 -3.89
N HIS A 156 4.22 15.14 -4.49
CA HIS A 156 5.22 14.35 -3.76
C HIS A 156 6.27 15.25 -3.11
N ARG A 157 6.77 16.28 -3.80
CA ARG A 157 7.70 17.26 -3.21
C ARG A 157 7.09 17.95 -2.00
N LYS A 158 5.86 18.46 -2.14
CA LYS A 158 5.16 19.11 -1.02
C LYS A 158 4.95 18.15 0.13
N ALA A 159 4.60 16.89 -0.14
CA ALA A 159 4.46 15.88 0.90
C ALA A 159 5.79 15.60 1.62
N ALA A 160 6.91 15.57 0.90
CA ALA A 160 8.23 15.38 1.50
C ALA A 160 8.73 16.62 2.28
N GLU A 161 8.43 17.83 1.81
CA GLU A 161 8.71 19.10 2.50
C GLU A 161 8.02 19.21 3.87
N GLU A 162 6.89 18.52 4.06
CA GLU A 162 6.23 18.43 5.37
C GLU A 162 7.00 17.55 6.37
N ASP A 163 8.04 16.83 5.95
CA ASP A 163 8.87 15.94 6.78
C ASP A 163 8.03 14.92 7.59
N PRO A 164 7.16 14.09 6.95
CA PRO A 164 6.31 13.13 7.64
C PRO A 164 7.09 11.89 8.11
N ASP A 165 6.64 11.26 9.18
CA ASP A 165 7.15 9.98 9.68
C ASP A 165 6.89 8.84 8.69
N PHE A 166 5.76 8.89 7.98
CA PHE A 166 5.37 7.94 6.93
C PHE A 166 4.23 8.50 6.05
N PHE A 167 3.95 7.79 4.97
CA PHE A 167 2.84 8.07 4.05
C PHE A 167 1.89 6.87 4.01
N VAL A 168 0.61 7.10 4.27
CA VAL A 168 -0.46 6.10 4.13
C VAL A 168 -1.08 6.22 2.74
N TYR A 169 -0.95 5.18 1.93
CA TYR A 169 -1.30 5.21 0.51
C TYR A 169 -2.44 4.24 0.18
N SER A 170 -3.62 4.77 -0.16
CA SER A 170 -4.87 4.02 -0.35
C SER A 170 -5.09 3.51 -1.78
N GLY A 171 -4.10 2.83 -2.35
CA GLY A 171 -4.22 2.15 -3.65
C GLY A 171 -4.20 3.07 -4.88
N ASP A 172 -4.27 2.43 -6.05
CA ASP A 172 -4.20 3.02 -7.38
C ASP A 172 -2.90 3.81 -7.60
N PHE A 173 -1.81 3.05 -7.59
CA PHE A 173 -0.46 3.53 -7.86
C PHE A 173 -0.24 3.74 -9.36
N VAL A 174 -0.79 2.83 -10.17
CA VAL A 174 -0.63 2.76 -11.63
C VAL A 174 -1.99 2.62 -12.32
N ASN A 175 -2.07 2.74 -13.65
CA ASN A 175 -3.31 2.50 -14.39
C ASN A 175 -3.41 1.06 -14.92
N ALA A 176 -2.28 0.40 -15.12
CA ALA A 176 -2.20 -0.91 -15.74
C ALA A 176 -1.43 -1.86 -14.82
N GLU A 177 -2.15 -2.84 -14.30
CA GLU A 177 -1.75 -3.76 -13.24
C GLU A 177 -0.45 -4.51 -13.56
N LEU A 178 -0.26 -4.94 -14.81
CA LEU A 178 0.92 -5.66 -15.28
C LEU A 178 1.91 -4.78 -16.08
N SER A 179 1.77 -3.45 -16.02
CA SER A 179 2.70 -2.56 -16.73
C SER A 179 3.96 -2.32 -15.93
N ASP A 180 4.99 -3.13 -16.19
CA ASP A 180 6.34 -2.96 -15.61
C ASP A 180 6.84 -1.50 -15.71
N TYR A 181 6.59 -0.87 -16.87
CA TYR A 181 6.93 0.55 -17.07
C TYR A 181 6.21 1.50 -16.11
N GLU A 182 4.90 1.35 -15.88
CA GLU A 182 4.18 2.27 -14.99
C GLU A 182 4.58 2.07 -13.54
N TRP A 183 4.84 0.83 -13.13
CA TRP A 183 5.40 0.52 -11.81
C TRP A 183 6.79 1.11 -11.63
N ASP A 184 7.68 0.91 -12.61
CA ASP A 184 9.01 1.53 -12.59
C ASP A 184 8.91 3.05 -12.49
N LEU A 185 8.01 3.68 -13.24
CA LEU A 185 7.80 5.12 -13.19
C LEU A 185 7.29 5.59 -11.82
N PHE A 186 6.34 4.87 -11.20
CA PHE A 186 5.88 5.21 -9.86
C PHE A 186 7.04 5.16 -8.86
N PHE A 187 7.79 4.06 -8.84
CA PHE A 187 8.88 3.89 -7.89
C PHE A 187 10.08 4.79 -8.16
N ASP A 188 10.35 5.16 -9.41
CA ASP A 188 11.37 6.16 -9.75
C ASP A 188 10.98 7.53 -9.18
N LEU A 189 9.70 7.92 -9.33
CA LEU A 189 9.17 9.15 -8.72
C LEU A 189 9.20 9.10 -7.20
N TRP A 190 8.82 7.97 -6.60
CA TRP A 190 8.89 7.77 -5.15
C TRP A 190 10.33 7.90 -4.65
N HIS A 191 11.27 7.19 -5.29
CA HIS A 191 12.68 7.23 -4.94
C HIS A 191 13.24 8.65 -5.02
N GLU A 192 12.93 9.37 -6.09
CA GLU A 192 13.47 10.72 -6.34
C GLU A 192 12.89 11.76 -5.37
N LEU A 193 11.60 11.64 -5.01
CA LEU A 193 10.85 12.75 -4.42
C LEU A 193 10.44 12.55 -2.97
N MET A 194 10.27 11.30 -2.50
CA MET A 194 9.87 11.00 -1.12
C MET A 194 11.09 10.88 -0.20
N ILE A 195 11.93 11.91 -0.27
CA ILE A 195 13.15 12.09 0.51
C ILE A 195 13.21 13.53 1.02
N THR A 196 13.57 13.71 2.29
CA THR A 196 13.71 15.05 2.89
C THR A 196 15.05 15.69 2.52
N ASP A 197 15.20 16.99 2.79
CA ASP A 197 16.45 17.73 2.54
C ASP A 197 17.66 17.14 3.29
N GLU A 198 17.43 16.46 4.42
CA GLU A 198 18.44 15.77 5.22
C GLU A 198 18.77 14.36 4.70
N GLY A 199 18.15 13.93 3.60
CA GLY A 199 18.33 12.61 3.01
C GLY A 199 17.49 11.51 3.65
N ARG A 200 16.47 11.86 4.46
CA ARG A 200 15.57 10.89 5.10
C ARG A 200 14.55 10.39 4.09
N ARG A 201 14.56 9.10 3.78
CA ARG A 201 13.52 8.47 2.95
C ARG A 201 12.25 8.24 3.77
N ILE A 202 11.11 8.55 3.18
CA ILE A 202 9.80 8.47 3.85
C ILE A 202 9.21 7.06 3.60
N PRO A 203 8.92 6.28 4.65
CA PRO A 203 8.24 5.00 4.52
C PRO A 203 6.80 5.12 4.01
N ILE A 204 6.34 4.05 3.36
CA ILE A 204 4.98 3.95 2.82
C ILE A 204 4.21 2.80 3.47
N ILE A 205 2.94 3.04 3.80
CA ILE A 205 1.96 2.06 4.25
C ILE A 205 0.88 1.94 3.16
N PRO A 206 1.01 0.97 2.24
CA PRO A 206 0.12 0.82 1.11
C PRO A 206 -1.11 -0.04 1.43
N ALA A 207 -2.20 0.24 0.71
CA ALA A 207 -3.33 -0.67 0.49
C ALA A 207 -3.47 -0.94 -1.01
N LEU A 208 -4.12 -2.05 -1.38
CA LEU A 208 -4.41 -2.38 -2.78
C LEU A 208 -5.57 -1.53 -3.31
N GLY A 209 -5.48 -1.09 -4.56
CA GLY A 209 -6.60 -0.59 -5.35
C GLY A 209 -6.95 -1.49 -6.54
N ASN A 210 -7.99 -1.12 -7.27
CA ASN A 210 -8.49 -1.94 -8.38
C ASN A 210 -7.57 -1.91 -9.61
N HIS A 211 -6.60 -1.00 -9.69
CA HIS A 211 -5.61 -0.99 -10.77
C HIS A 211 -4.35 -1.79 -10.46
N GLU A 212 -4.19 -2.32 -9.25
CA GLU A 212 -3.09 -3.20 -8.90
C GLU A 212 -3.38 -4.68 -9.18
N VAL A 213 -4.66 -5.04 -9.36
CA VAL A 213 -5.10 -6.44 -9.43
C VAL A 213 -5.66 -6.75 -10.81
N VAL A 214 -5.19 -7.84 -11.43
CA VAL A 214 -5.82 -8.39 -12.63
C VAL A 214 -7.28 -8.75 -12.31
N ALA A 215 -8.23 -8.24 -13.10
CA ALA A 215 -9.69 -8.22 -12.89
C ALA A 215 -10.24 -7.09 -12.00
N GLY A 216 -9.37 -6.38 -11.27
CA GLY A 216 -9.67 -5.24 -10.41
C GLY A 216 -10.42 -5.56 -9.11
N TYR A 217 -11.33 -6.54 -9.14
CA TYR A 217 -12.06 -7.04 -7.97
C TYR A 217 -12.17 -8.56 -8.01
N GLY A 218 -12.18 -9.22 -6.85
CA GLY A 218 -12.28 -10.67 -6.73
C GLY A 218 -11.07 -11.43 -7.29
N GLY A 219 -9.91 -10.78 -7.34
CA GLY A 219 -8.64 -11.38 -7.70
C GLY A 219 -7.98 -12.10 -6.51
N SER A 220 -6.67 -12.28 -6.59
CA SER A 220 -5.84 -12.94 -5.58
C SER A 220 -4.52 -12.20 -5.41
N ILE A 221 -3.68 -12.66 -4.48
CA ILE A 221 -2.32 -12.15 -4.30
C ILE A 221 -1.50 -12.28 -5.59
N GLU A 222 -1.63 -13.40 -6.29
CA GLU A 222 -0.94 -13.66 -7.56
C GLU A 222 -1.42 -12.74 -8.68
N ALA A 223 -2.68 -12.30 -8.63
CA ALA A 223 -3.24 -11.34 -9.58
C ALA A 223 -2.70 -9.91 -9.38
N ALA A 224 -1.99 -9.64 -8.28
CA ALA A 224 -1.41 -8.33 -7.96
C ALA A 224 0.12 -8.43 -7.82
N VAL A 225 0.75 -9.14 -8.75
CA VAL A 225 2.17 -9.57 -8.67
C VAL A 225 3.14 -8.42 -8.40
N PHE A 226 3.01 -7.28 -9.09
CA PHE A 226 3.89 -6.13 -8.87
C PHE A 226 3.73 -5.54 -7.47
N TYR A 227 2.50 -5.43 -6.97
CA TYR A 227 2.22 -4.89 -5.63
C TYR A 227 2.91 -5.73 -4.55
N PHE A 228 2.66 -7.04 -4.53
CA PHE A 228 3.19 -7.92 -3.48
C PHE A 228 4.69 -8.24 -3.62
N ASN A 229 5.24 -8.10 -4.82
CA ASN A 229 6.70 -8.19 -5.01
C ASN A 229 7.42 -6.90 -4.60
N ARG A 230 6.76 -5.74 -4.58
CA ARG A 230 7.39 -4.45 -4.27
C ARG A 230 7.17 -4.00 -2.84
N PHE A 231 5.98 -4.23 -2.29
CA PHE A 231 5.61 -3.85 -0.94
C PHE A 231 5.65 -5.06 0.00
N LYS A 232 6.48 -4.96 1.03
CA LYS A 232 6.62 -5.98 2.05
C LYS A 232 5.85 -5.58 3.30
N MET A 233 4.73 -6.25 3.52
CA MET A 233 3.74 -5.91 4.56
C MET A 233 3.57 -7.05 5.57
N PRO A 234 3.01 -6.78 6.76
CA PRO A 234 2.72 -7.82 7.72
C PRO A 234 1.67 -8.79 7.16
N ALA A 235 1.70 -10.05 7.59
CA ALA A 235 0.63 -11.00 7.28
C ALA A 235 -0.72 -10.51 7.85
N PRO A 236 -1.86 -10.77 7.17
CA PRO A 236 -2.04 -11.58 5.96
C PRO A 236 -1.76 -10.87 4.61
N TYR A 237 -0.99 -9.79 4.61
CA TYR A 237 -0.51 -9.04 3.44
C TYR A 237 -1.56 -8.16 2.74
N THR A 238 -2.73 -8.72 2.37
CA THR A 238 -3.80 -8.00 1.66
C THR A 238 -4.47 -6.94 2.54
N TYR A 239 -4.69 -7.28 3.80
CA TYR A 239 -5.11 -6.38 4.87
C TYR A 239 -4.22 -6.63 6.09
N HIS A 240 -3.80 -5.58 6.78
CA HIS A 240 -2.79 -5.69 7.83
C HIS A 240 -2.87 -4.51 8.79
N VAL A 241 -2.19 -4.64 9.93
CA VAL A 241 -2.12 -3.60 10.96
C VAL A 241 -0.68 -3.21 11.22
N ILE A 242 -0.45 -1.91 11.37
CA ILE A 242 0.82 -1.34 11.82
C ILE A 242 0.54 -0.47 13.04
N ASN A 243 1.25 -0.75 14.13
CA ASN A 243 1.23 0.08 15.33
C ASN A 243 2.48 0.96 15.32
N TYR A 244 2.28 2.28 15.26
CA TYR A 244 3.36 3.26 15.34
C TYR A 244 3.55 3.69 16.79
N GLY A 245 4.28 2.86 17.54
CA GLY A 245 4.29 2.92 19.01
C GLY A 245 2.91 2.59 19.61
N PRO A 246 2.69 2.89 20.90
CA PRO A 246 1.41 2.63 21.58
C PRO A 246 0.31 3.65 21.24
N GLU A 247 0.64 4.74 20.55
CA GLU A 247 -0.28 5.87 20.35
C GLU A 247 -1.16 5.73 19.11
N LEU A 248 -0.65 5.18 18.01
CA LEU A 248 -1.35 5.14 16.72
C LEU A 248 -1.39 3.73 16.14
N THR A 249 -2.61 3.22 15.93
CA THR A 249 -2.87 2.00 15.17
C THR A 249 -3.37 2.36 13.78
N ILE A 250 -2.75 1.78 12.75
CA ILE A 250 -3.07 1.97 11.34
C ILE A 250 -3.55 0.64 10.78
N ILE A 251 -4.74 0.62 10.22
CA ILE A 251 -5.42 -0.59 9.73
C ILE A 251 -5.62 -0.43 8.22
N SER A 252 -4.88 -1.22 7.45
CA SER A 252 -4.98 -1.30 6.00
C SER A 252 -5.97 -2.41 5.64
N LEU A 253 -7.00 -2.09 4.86
CA LEU A 253 -8.05 -3.02 4.47
C LEU A 253 -8.09 -3.19 2.95
N ASP A 254 -8.47 -4.39 2.51
CA ASP A 254 -8.68 -4.73 1.12
C ASP A 254 -10.18 -4.62 0.78
N SER A 255 -10.52 -3.68 -0.10
CA SER A 255 -11.89 -3.37 -0.53
C SER A 255 -12.48 -4.34 -1.56
N GLY A 256 -12.06 -5.60 -1.56
CA GLY A 256 -12.59 -6.61 -2.48
C GLY A 256 -11.71 -6.84 -3.71
N HIS A 257 -10.45 -6.41 -3.68
CA HIS A 257 -9.50 -6.55 -4.78
C HIS A 257 -8.85 -7.94 -4.77
N ALA A 258 -8.10 -8.28 -3.72
CA ALA A 258 -7.49 -9.61 -3.53
C ALA A 258 -8.09 -10.39 -2.35
N SER A 259 -8.87 -9.73 -1.50
CA SER A 259 -9.60 -10.34 -0.38
C SER A 259 -11.01 -9.78 -0.28
N PRO A 260 -12.04 -10.61 -0.02
CA PRO A 260 -13.42 -10.14 0.13
C PRO A 260 -13.56 -9.11 1.27
N VAL A 261 -14.48 -8.15 1.08
CA VAL A 261 -14.83 -7.13 2.09
C VAL A 261 -15.43 -7.77 3.35
N ASP A 262 -16.06 -8.92 3.20
CA ASP A 262 -16.75 -9.70 4.24
C ASP A 262 -15.88 -10.85 4.80
N GLY A 263 -16.53 -11.78 5.51
CA GLY A 263 -15.92 -13.05 5.92
C GLY A 263 -14.75 -12.91 6.88
N GLU A 264 -13.62 -13.54 6.54
CA GLU A 264 -12.41 -13.60 7.38
C GLU A 264 -11.85 -12.22 7.67
N GLN A 265 -11.91 -11.29 6.71
CA GLN A 265 -11.38 -9.94 6.89
C GLN A 265 -12.18 -9.16 7.96
N VAL A 266 -13.51 -9.32 8.02
CA VAL A 266 -14.34 -8.68 9.06
C VAL A 266 -14.04 -9.26 10.44
N THR A 267 -13.87 -10.58 10.51
CA THR A 267 -13.51 -11.27 11.77
C THR A 267 -12.12 -10.82 12.25
N TRP A 268 -11.16 -10.72 11.33
CA TRP A 268 -9.83 -10.20 11.60
C TRP A 268 -9.87 -8.73 12.04
N LEU A 269 -10.69 -7.89 11.39
CA LEU A 269 -10.83 -6.48 11.72
C LEU A 269 -11.37 -6.28 13.13
N GLU A 270 -12.45 -6.99 13.50
CA GLU A 270 -13.00 -6.90 14.87
C GLU A 270 -11.95 -7.31 15.91
N LYS A 271 -11.24 -8.41 15.67
CA LYS A 271 -10.18 -8.87 16.58
C LYS A 271 -9.04 -7.85 16.68
N THR A 272 -8.59 -7.30 15.56
CA THR A 272 -7.53 -6.30 15.50
C THR A 272 -7.91 -5.03 16.26
N LEU A 273 -9.15 -4.57 16.12
CA LEU A 273 -9.66 -3.42 16.85
C LEU A 273 -9.77 -3.69 18.36
N GLN A 274 -10.17 -4.89 18.78
CA GLN A 274 -10.17 -5.31 20.18
C GLN A 274 -8.76 -5.33 20.78
N GLU A 275 -7.80 -5.93 20.08
CA GLU A 275 -6.41 -6.06 20.54
C GLU A 275 -5.71 -4.69 20.65
N ASN A 276 -6.14 -3.71 19.84
CA ASN A 276 -5.60 -2.36 19.84
C ASN A 276 -6.55 -1.33 20.48
N GLN A 277 -7.48 -1.76 21.34
CA GLN A 277 -8.46 -0.87 21.95
C GLN A 277 -7.81 0.29 22.73
N ASP A 278 -6.65 0.04 23.32
CA ASP A 278 -5.91 0.99 24.18
C ASP A 278 -5.12 2.04 23.38
N SER A 279 -4.99 1.91 22.06
CA SER A 279 -4.35 2.91 21.21
C SER A 279 -5.12 4.23 21.24
N THR A 280 -4.42 5.34 21.47
CA THR A 280 -5.01 6.69 21.54
C THR A 280 -5.69 7.08 20.24
N TRP A 281 -5.05 6.79 19.10
CA TRP A 281 -5.53 7.08 17.77
C TRP A 281 -5.63 5.82 16.93
N LYS A 282 -6.70 5.71 16.15
CA LYS A 282 -6.93 4.62 15.20
C LYS A 282 -7.27 5.19 13.84
N LEU A 283 -6.45 4.84 12.84
CA LEU A 283 -6.66 5.18 11.44
C LEU A 283 -6.98 3.90 10.67
N ALA A 284 -8.09 3.88 9.94
CA ALA A 284 -8.34 2.84 8.95
C ALA A 284 -8.18 3.42 7.54
N HIS A 285 -7.67 2.62 6.61
CA HIS A 285 -7.66 3.00 5.20
C HIS A 285 -7.85 1.82 4.26
N SER A 286 -8.53 2.09 3.14
CA SER A 286 -8.79 1.15 2.05
C SER A 286 -8.78 1.93 0.73
N HIS A 287 -8.85 1.26 -0.41
CA HIS A 287 -9.00 1.96 -1.68
C HIS A 287 -10.45 2.44 -1.88
N ASP A 288 -11.43 1.54 -1.90
CA ASP A 288 -12.83 1.94 -1.90
C ASP A 288 -13.31 2.29 -0.49
N GLY A 289 -14.12 3.36 -0.41
CA GLY A 289 -14.76 3.81 0.83
C GLY A 289 -16.24 3.43 0.90
N GLY A 290 -16.86 3.73 2.05
CA GLY A 290 -18.27 3.40 2.28
C GLY A 290 -19.29 4.36 1.64
N TRP A 291 -18.98 5.64 1.38
CA TRP A 291 -20.02 6.64 1.10
C TRP A 291 -20.06 7.13 -0.34
N TRP A 292 -18.93 7.06 -1.03
CA TRP A 292 -18.77 7.57 -2.38
C TRP A 292 -18.50 6.41 -3.32
N GLY A 293 -18.94 6.54 -4.57
CA GLY A 293 -18.96 5.44 -5.52
C GLY A 293 -20.31 4.73 -5.60
N SER A 294 -20.37 3.68 -6.40
CA SER A 294 -21.59 2.91 -6.66
C SER A 294 -21.26 1.42 -6.72
N GLY A 295 -22.17 0.58 -6.23
CA GLY A 295 -22.02 -0.87 -6.28
C GLY A 295 -22.09 -1.51 -4.90
N GLU A 296 -21.65 -2.76 -4.84
CA GLU A 296 -21.74 -3.60 -3.63
C GLU A 296 -20.67 -3.24 -2.61
N VAL A 297 -19.44 -2.91 -3.04
CA VAL A 297 -18.31 -2.62 -2.14
C VAL A 297 -18.63 -1.48 -1.15
N PRO A 298 -19.05 -0.26 -1.56
CA PRO A 298 -19.41 0.78 -0.61
C PRO A 298 -20.52 0.35 0.37
N THR A 299 -21.45 -0.49 -0.09
CA THR A 299 -22.55 -0.99 0.74
C THR A 299 -22.03 -1.98 1.79
N LYS A 300 -21.20 -2.94 1.39
CA LYS A 300 -20.56 -3.88 2.31
C LYS A 300 -19.70 -3.16 3.34
N VAL A 301 -18.91 -2.16 2.93
CA VAL A 301 -18.11 -1.33 3.85
C VAL A 301 -19.00 -0.65 4.90
N ARG A 302 -20.10 0.00 4.48
CA ARG A 302 -21.05 0.64 5.41
C ARG A 302 -21.70 -0.34 6.38
N CYS A 303 -22.04 -1.54 5.92
CA CYS A 303 -22.75 -2.52 6.73
C CYS A 303 -21.84 -3.35 7.64
N LEU A 304 -20.58 -3.58 7.25
CA LEU A 304 -19.71 -4.56 7.88
C LEU A 304 -18.53 -3.92 8.63
N TRP A 305 -17.90 -2.88 8.07
CA TRP A 305 -16.71 -2.27 8.68
C TRP A 305 -17.08 -1.11 9.58
N VAL A 306 -18.00 -0.25 9.14
CA VAL A 306 -18.35 0.99 9.84
C VAL A 306 -18.94 0.74 11.24
N PRO A 307 -19.80 -0.25 11.48
CA PRO A 307 -20.23 -0.57 12.84
C PRO A 307 -19.07 -0.96 13.76
N LEU A 308 -18.04 -1.65 13.24
CA LEU A 308 -16.83 -1.98 14.00
C LEU A 308 -16.01 -0.73 14.27
N PHE A 309 -15.86 0.15 13.28
CA PHE A 309 -15.17 1.43 13.43
C PHE A 309 -15.80 2.29 14.53
N GLU A 310 -17.13 2.41 14.54
CA GLU A 310 -17.85 3.14 15.59
C GLU A 310 -17.71 2.44 16.96
N LYS A 311 -17.89 1.12 17.02
CA LYS A 311 -17.82 0.34 18.27
C LYS A 311 -16.48 0.43 18.97
N TYR A 312 -15.38 0.43 18.20
CA TYR A 312 -14.01 0.43 18.74
C TYR A 312 -13.30 1.79 18.64
N GLY A 313 -14.01 2.83 18.21
CA GLY A 313 -13.51 4.21 18.19
C GLY A 313 -12.39 4.44 17.18
N VAL A 314 -12.61 4.09 15.91
CA VAL A 314 -11.74 4.54 14.81
C VAL A 314 -11.96 6.03 14.56
N ASP A 315 -10.87 6.80 14.63
CA ASP A 315 -10.91 8.27 14.61
C ASP A 315 -10.98 8.83 13.20
N VAL A 316 -10.24 8.21 12.27
CA VAL A 316 -10.13 8.66 10.88
C VAL A 316 -10.21 7.45 9.96
N VAL A 317 -10.97 7.61 8.88
CA VAL A 317 -11.00 6.66 7.77
C VAL A 317 -10.59 7.39 6.50
N HIS A 318 -9.60 6.86 5.78
CA HIS A 318 -9.17 7.38 4.49
C HIS A 318 -9.46 6.38 3.37
N SER A 319 -10.01 6.87 2.26
CA SER A 319 -10.25 6.05 1.06
C SER A 319 -9.88 6.81 -0.21
N GLY A 320 -9.37 6.09 -1.21
CA GLY A 320 -9.12 6.59 -2.56
C GLY A 320 -10.31 6.34 -3.49
N HIS A 321 -10.02 5.88 -4.71
CA HIS A 321 -10.94 5.47 -5.78
C HIS A 321 -11.74 6.62 -6.41
N ILE A 322 -12.26 7.51 -5.57
CA ILE A 322 -13.00 8.69 -5.98
C ILE A 322 -12.02 9.83 -6.11
N HIS A 323 -11.75 10.24 -7.36
CA HIS A 323 -10.76 11.28 -7.71
C HIS A 323 -11.26 12.70 -7.33
N SER A 324 -11.55 12.91 -6.05
CA SER A 324 -12.02 14.16 -5.45
C SER A 324 -11.75 14.15 -3.96
N TYR A 325 -11.28 15.28 -3.43
CA TYR A 325 -11.14 15.45 -1.98
C TYR A 325 -12.50 15.71 -1.34
N ILE A 326 -12.91 14.83 -0.43
CA ILE A 326 -14.15 14.95 0.32
C ILE A 326 -13.87 14.72 1.80
N LYS A 327 -14.37 15.64 2.65
CA LYS A 327 -14.29 15.51 4.10
C LYS A 327 -15.69 15.59 4.69
N THR A 328 -16.02 14.63 5.54
CA THR A 328 -17.30 14.58 6.23
C THR A 328 -17.20 15.18 7.64
N TRP A 329 -18.35 15.46 8.23
CA TRP A 329 -18.46 15.46 9.70
C TRP A 329 -18.30 14.02 10.22
N PRO A 330 -18.05 13.81 11.53
CA PRO A 330 -18.09 12.47 12.10
C PRO A 330 -19.39 11.76 11.72
N ILE A 331 -19.27 10.54 11.20
CA ILE A 331 -20.40 9.70 10.84
C ILE A 331 -20.61 8.73 12.00
N THR A 332 -21.79 8.80 12.63
CA THR A 332 -22.13 8.04 13.83
C THR A 332 -23.55 7.49 13.75
N GLY A 333 -23.85 6.43 14.50
CA GLY A 333 -25.20 5.85 14.59
C GLY A 333 -25.47 4.78 13.54
N ILE A 334 -24.46 4.39 12.76
CA ILE A 334 -24.56 3.25 11.84
C ILE A 334 -24.64 1.94 12.64
N SER A 335 -23.99 1.86 13.80
CA SER A 335 -24.08 0.69 14.68
C SER A 335 -25.49 0.46 15.20
N ASP A 336 -26.20 1.53 15.57
CA ASP A 336 -27.60 1.44 16.03
C ASP A 336 -28.52 0.98 14.89
N LEU A 337 -28.32 1.51 13.69
CA LEU A 337 -29.05 1.09 12.50
C LEU A 337 -28.77 -0.37 12.14
N ALA A 338 -27.51 -0.80 12.22
CA ALA A 338 -27.12 -2.18 11.99
C ALA A 338 -27.78 -3.12 13.01
N ALA A 339 -27.80 -2.75 14.30
CA ALA A 339 -28.49 -3.52 15.33
C ALA A 339 -30.02 -3.57 15.12
N GLU A 340 -30.63 -2.48 14.64
CA GLU A 340 -32.05 -2.47 14.28
C GLU A 340 -32.34 -3.42 13.11
N ILE A 341 -31.51 -3.39 12.06
CA ILE A 341 -31.63 -4.32 10.93
C ILE A 341 -31.47 -5.77 11.39
N ASP A 342 -30.49 -6.05 12.26
CA ASP A 342 -30.25 -7.38 12.79
C ASP A 342 -31.47 -7.89 13.58
N ASN A 343 -32.04 -7.06 14.46
CA ASN A 343 -33.27 -7.38 15.17
C ASN A 343 -34.44 -7.61 14.19
N MET A 344 -34.59 -6.78 13.16
CA MET A 344 -35.64 -6.96 12.14
C MET A 344 -35.48 -8.28 11.36
N ILE A 345 -34.25 -8.68 11.05
CA ILE A 345 -33.93 -9.95 10.39
C ILE A 345 -34.25 -11.11 11.34
N GLU A 346 -33.82 -11.06 12.60
CA GLU A 346 -34.10 -12.10 13.60
C GLU A 346 -35.61 -12.26 13.84
N GLU A 347 -36.34 -11.17 14.07
CA GLU A 347 -37.80 -11.19 14.19
C GLU A 347 -38.49 -11.67 12.91
N GLY A 348 -37.93 -11.30 11.75
CA GLY A 348 -38.39 -11.76 10.44
C GLY A 348 -38.23 -13.27 10.29
N LEU A 349 -37.08 -13.81 10.67
CA LEU A 349 -36.74 -15.22 10.66
C LEU A 349 -37.58 -16.02 11.66
N GLU A 350 -37.80 -15.50 12.87
CA GLU A 350 -38.65 -16.13 13.88
C GLU A 350 -40.09 -16.23 13.39
N ARG A 351 -40.68 -15.12 12.92
CA ARG A 351 -42.03 -15.10 12.32
C ARG A 351 -42.14 -15.98 11.08
N ALA A 352 -41.10 -16.01 10.25
CA ALA A 352 -41.04 -16.89 9.10
C ALA A 352 -41.07 -18.34 9.56
N GLY A 353 -40.28 -18.71 10.57
CA GLY A 353 -40.24 -20.04 11.17
C GLY A 353 -41.59 -20.50 11.74
N GLU A 354 -42.32 -19.62 12.43
CA GLU A 354 -43.67 -19.93 12.93
C GLU A 354 -44.68 -20.24 11.81
N ASN A 355 -44.54 -19.56 10.67
CA ASN A 355 -45.44 -19.70 9.52
C ASN A 355 -44.86 -20.60 8.42
N TYR A 356 -43.68 -21.20 8.60
CA TYR A 356 -42.97 -21.94 7.57
C TYR A 356 -43.56 -23.33 7.39
N GLU A 357 -44.37 -23.50 6.35
CA GLU A 357 -44.77 -24.82 5.88
C GLU A 357 -43.89 -25.26 4.71
N GLN A 358 -43.04 -26.27 4.96
CA GLN A 358 -42.19 -26.90 3.95
C GLN A 358 -43.06 -27.38 2.77
N GLY A 359 -42.88 -26.75 1.60
CA GLY A 359 -43.64 -27.05 0.38
C GLY A 359 -44.81 -26.11 0.05
N LYS A 360 -45.17 -25.15 0.91
CA LYS A 360 -46.19 -24.12 0.61
C LYS A 360 -45.65 -22.70 0.52
N ASN A 361 -44.62 -22.37 1.31
CA ASN A 361 -44.02 -21.05 1.26
C ASN A 361 -42.88 -21.02 0.24
N TYR A 362 -43.02 -20.16 -0.77
CA TYR A 362 -42.16 -20.12 -1.96
C TYR A 362 -41.69 -18.67 -2.20
N ALA A 363 -40.39 -18.42 -2.30
CA ALA A 363 -39.86 -17.13 -2.74
C ALA A 363 -40.04 -16.99 -4.27
N PRO A 364 -40.38 -15.80 -4.80
CA PRO A 364 -40.55 -15.62 -6.24
C PRO A 364 -39.28 -16.08 -7.00
N PRO A 365 -39.43 -16.76 -8.15
CA PRO A 365 -38.35 -17.48 -8.84
C PRO A 365 -37.26 -16.59 -9.45
N LEU A 366 -37.27 -15.29 -9.15
CA LEU A 366 -36.43 -14.28 -9.79
C LEU A 366 -35.04 -14.16 -9.17
N GLN A 367 -34.81 -14.73 -7.98
CA GLN A 367 -33.49 -14.79 -7.36
C GLN A 367 -33.13 -16.21 -6.94
N PRO A 368 -32.27 -16.90 -7.70
CA PRO A 368 -31.87 -18.29 -7.43
C PRO A 368 -31.26 -18.49 -6.04
N ASN A 369 -30.47 -17.52 -5.57
CA ASN A 369 -29.83 -17.58 -4.25
C ASN A 369 -30.87 -17.41 -3.13
N LEU A 370 -31.76 -16.42 -3.25
CA LEU A 370 -32.87 -16.23 -2.31
C LEU A 370 -33.79 -17.48 -2.26
N LEU A 371 -34.00 -18.15 -3.39
CA LEU A 371 -34.77 -19.40 -3.46
C LEU A 371 -34.08 -20.53 -2.69
N LYS A 372 -32.76 -20.69 -2.86
CA LYS A 372 -31.95 -21.67 -2.11
C LYS A 372 -31.95 -21.38 -0.61
N LEU A 373 -31.72 -20.13 -0.21
CA LEU A 373 -31.80 -19.70 1.19
C LEU A 373 -33.18 -19.99 1.80
N SER A 374 -34.26 -19.62 1.11
CA SER A 374 -35.63 -19.85 1.57
C SER A 374 -36.02 -21.33 1.75
N ARG A 375 -35.27 -22.25 1.13
CA ARG A 375 -35.46 -23.70 1.25
C ARG A 375 -34.58 -24.34 2.33
N GLY A 376 -33.78 -23.54 3.02
CA GLY A 376 -32.82 -24.01 4.00
C GLY A 376 -31.53 -24.56 3.39
N SER A 377 -31.29 -24.31 2.10
CA SER A 377 -30.08 -24.76 1.38
C SER A 377 -28.97 -23.70 1.46
N TRP A 378 -28.76 -23.05 2.62
CA TRP A 378 -27.71 -22.02 2.76
C TRP A 378 -26.30 -22.60 2.62
N GLU A 379 -26.11 -23.86 2.98
CA GLU A 379 -24.86 -24.60 2.75
C GLU A 379 -24.54 -24.77 1.26
N GLU A 380 -25.53 -24.79 0.37
CA GLU A 380 -25.33 -24.86 -1.10
C GLU A 380 -24.92 -23.52 -1.74
N LEU A 381 -24.81 -22.48 -0.91
CA LEU A 381 -24.37 -21.14 -1.26
C LEU A 381 -23.11 -20.75 -0.47
N ASP A 382 -22.47 -21.71 0.18
CA ASP A 382 -21.25 -21.51 0.99
C ASP A 382 -21.43 -20.52 2.15
N PHE A 383 -22.64 -20.44 2.73
CA PHE A 383 -22.89 -19.67 3.96
C PHE A 383 -22.97 -20.57 5.19
N ASP A 384 -22.37 -20.13 6.30
CA ASP A 384 -22.38 -20.85 7.59
C ASP A 384 -23.77 -20.92 8.24
N SER A 385 -24.70 -20.04 7.86
CA SER A 385 -26.08 -20.02 8.35
C SER A 385 -27.05 -19.31 7.40
N LEU A 386 -28.35 -19.52 7.59
CA LEU A 386 -29.40 -18.76 6.90
C LEU A 386 -29.27 -17.25 7.14
N SER A 387 -28.91 -16.85 8.37
CA SER A 387 -28.71 -15.43 8.70
C SER A 387 -27.56 -14.84 7.91
N ALA A 388 -26.42 -15.54 7.82
CA ALA A 388 -25.26 -15.11 7.04
C ALA A 388 -25.63 -14.92 5.56
N GLY A 389 -26.35 -15.86 4.96
CA GLY A 389 -26.78 -15.75 3.57
C GLY A 389 -27.82 -14.65 3.31
N LEU A 390 -28.68 -14.34 4.28
CA LEU A 390 -29.63 -13.22 4.18
C LEU A 390 -28.98 -11.85 4.40
N ARG A 391 -27.85 -11.77 5.12
CA ARG A 391 -27.08 -10.53 5.28
C ARG A 391 -26.30 -10.16 4.02
N GLU A 392 -25.91 -11.16 3.23
CA GLU A 392 -25.16 -10.97 1.97
C GLU A 392 -26.04 -10.51 0.79
N LEU A 393 -27.33 -10.85 0.79
CA LEU A 393 -28.32 -10.41 -0.22
C LEU A 393 -28.98 -9.08 0.15
#